data_AF-A0A8T4NRA4-F1
#
_entry.id   AF-A0A8T4NRA4-F1
#
_cell.length_a   1.000
_cell.length_b   1.000
_cell.length_c   1.000
_cell.angle_alpha   90.00
_cell.angle_beta   90.00
_cell.angle_gamma   90.00
#
_symmetry.space_group_name_H-M   'P 1'
#
loop_
_entity.id
_entity.type
_entity.pdbx_description
1 polymer ?
#
loop_
_entity_poly.entity_id
_entity_poly.type
_entity_poly.pdbx_seq_one_letter_code
_entity_poly.pdbx_strand_id
1 'polypeptide(L)'
;MVDSKEIHEEILNWASKEFDEILNDSEQAIYIYVCDKHKLCNKIFSSMLGYDSPEDWAMKEEMLSDAKDEDQEILVSAYRDAMEKKIGSAIEISWKSKNEGHFIKTKVILVPLSYNGEIFAIHFITKI
;
A
#
# COMPACT_ATOMS: atom_id res chain seq x y z
N MET A 1 26.89 6.39 5.42
CA MET A 1 25.72 5.49 5.51
C MET A 1 24.54 6.41 5.65
N VAL A 2 23.63 6.40 4.68
CA VAL A 2 22.35 7.12 4.76
C VAL A 2 21.51 6.42 5.83
N ASP A 3 20.84 7.17 6.71
CA ASP A 3 19.96 6.59 7.72
C ASP A 3 18.80 5.86 7.01
N SER A 4 18.38 4.69 7.51
CA SER A 4 17.23 3.95 6.97
C SER A 4 15.95 4.82 6.91
N LYS A 5 15.83 5.83 7.77
CA LYS A 5 14.72 6.80 7.68
C LYS A 5 14.84 7.73 6.48
N GLU A 6 16.03 8.27 6.23
CA GLU A 6 16.27 9.21 5.13
C GLU A 6 15.99 8.54 3.78
N ILE A 7 16.42 7.28 3.59
CA ILE A 7 16.17 6.56 2.34
C ILE A 7 14.67 6.25 2.13
N HIS A 8 13.90 6.00 3.19
CA HIS A 8 12.46 5.75 3.04
C HIS A 8 11.69 7.02 2.63
N GLU A 9 12.06 8.18 3.18
CA GLU A 9 11.51 9.47 2.75
C GLU A 9 11.88 9.79 1.31
N GLU A 10 13.12 9.52 0.91
CA GLU A 10 13.57 9.64 -0.49
C GLU A 10 12.74 8.76 -1.44
N ILE A 11 12.49 7.50 -1.07
CA ILE A 11 11.67 6.58 -1.86
C ILE A 11 10.26 7.16 -2.07
N LEU A 12 9.60 7.68 -1.04
CA LEU A 12 8.27 8.27 -1.20
C LEU A 12 8.27 9.54 -2.05
N ASN A 13 9.27 10.41 -1.86
CA ASN A 13 9.41 11.64 -2.64
C ASN A 13 9.70 11.34 -4.11
N TRP A 14 10.45 10.28 -4.41
CA TRP A 14 10.68 9.82 -5.76
C TRP A 14 9.41 9.16 -6.32
N ALA A 15 8.81 8.22 -5.59
CA ALA A 15 7.66 7.45 -6.05
C ALA A 15 6.43 8.34 -6.32
N SER A 16 6.18 9.35 -5.49
CA SER A 16 5.09 10.31 -5.71
C SER A 16 5.26 11.12 -7.00
N LYS A 17 6.49 11.40 -7.43
CA LYS A 17 6.78 12.13 -8.67
C LYS A 17 6.79 11.20 -9.88
N GLU A 18 7.46 10.05 -9.75
CA GLU A 18 7.60 9.09 -10.83
C GLU A 18 6.26 8.46 -11.21
N PHE A 19 5.43 8.17 -10.22
CA PHE A 19 4.12 7.54 -10.41
C PHE A 19 2.95 8.52 -10.37
N ASP A 20 3.19 9.83 -10.52
CA ASP A 20 2.14 10.86 -10.41
C ASP A 20 0.96 10.57 -11.35
N GLU A 21 1.22 10.31 -12.64
CA GLU A 21 0.20 9.95 -13.63
C GLU A 21 -0.56 8.68 -13.22
N ILE A 22 0.15 7.65 -12.75
CA ILE A 22 -0.48 6.39 -12.32
C ILE A 22 -1.34 6.60 -11.06
N LEU A 23 -0.86 7.38 -10.09
CA LEU A 23 -1.57 7.64 -8.85
C LEU A 23 -2.82 8.51 -9.09
N ASN A 24 -2.73 9.51 -9.97
CA ASN A 24 -3.80 10.47 -10.20
C ASN A 24 -4.84 10.00 -11.23
N ASP A 25 -4.41 9.29 -12.28
CA ASP A 25 -5.27 8.99 -13.43
C ASP A 25 -5.76 7.54 -13.48
N SER A 26 -5.19 6.64 -12.66
CA SER A 26 -5.66 5.25 -12.60
C SER A 26 -7.08 5.15 -12.03
N GLU A 27 -7.89 4.29 -12.64
CA GLU A 27 -9.22 3.91 -12.12
C GLU A 27 -9.15 2.90 -10.96
N GLN A 28 -7.96 2.36 -10.66
CA GLN A 28 -7.76 1.41 -9.55
C GLN A 28 -7.38 2.13 -8.26
N ALA A 29 -7.75 1.53 -7.14
CA ALA A 29 -7.21 1.90 -5.84
C ALA A 29 -5.73 1.48 -5.77
N ILE A 30 -4.85 2.39 -5.36
CA ILE A 30 -3.39 2.17 -5.32
C ILE A 30 -2.82 2.63 -3.98
N TYR A 31 -1.89 1.85 -3.44
CA TYR A 31 -0.98 2.33 -2.40
C TYR A 31 0.46 1.85 -2.61
N ILE A 32 1.41 2.67 -2.15
CA ILE A 32 2.83 2.37 -2.10
C ILE A 32 3.22 2.24 -0.64
N TYR A 33 3.93 1.17 -0.30
CA TYR A 33 4.31 0.86 1.07
C TYR A 33 5.80 0.55 1.14
N VAL A 34 6.50 1.30 1.99
CA VAL A 34 7.90 1.09 2.38
C VAL A 34 7.93 0.56 3.82
N CYS A 35 7.24 1.27 4.72
CA CYS A 35 6.93 0.81 6.07
C CYS A 35 5.72 1.57 6.63
N ASP A 36 5.27 1.24 7.83
CA ASP A 36 4.11 1.86 8.45
C ASP A 36 4.19 3.40 8.55
N LYS A 37 5.39 3.97 8.66
CA LYS A 37 5.59 5.44 8.68
C LYS A 37 5.77 6.05 7.30
N HIS A 38 6.12 5.24 6.31
CA HIS A 38 6.44 5.69 4.96
C HIS A 38 5.58 4.93 3.96
N LYS A 39 4.39 5.48 3.72
CA LYS A 39 3.41 4.97 2.77
C LYS A 39 2.63 6.14 2.15
N LEU A 40 2.09 5.91 0.98
CA LEU A 40 1.17 6.83 0.32
C LEU A 40 0.12 6.04 -0.44
N CYS A 41 -0.99 6.68 -0.80
CA CYS A 41 -2.03 6.06 -1.61
C CYS A 41 -2.64 7.08 -2.56
N ASN A 42 -3.47 6.62 -3.49
CA ASN A 42 -4.30 7.52 -4.29
C ASN A 42 -5.65 7.79 -3.63
N LYS A 43 -6.36 8.79 -4.16
CA LYS A 43 -7.69 9.19 -3.67
C LYS A 43 -8.70 8.05 -3.72
N ILE A 44 -8.61 7.16 -4.71
CA ILE A 44 -9.54 6.03 -4.86
C ILE A 44 -9.38 5.06 -3.69
N PHE A 45 -8.15 4.73 -3.29
CA PHE A 45 -7.89 3.86 -2.16
C PHE A 45 -8.34 4.48 -0.83
N SER A 46 -7.97 5.72 -0.55
CA SER A 46 -8.37 6.39 0.70
C SER A 46 -9.90 6.49 0.80
N SER A 47 -10.57 6.87 -0.29
CA SER A 47 -12.03 6.98 -0.36
C SER A 47 -12.71 5.62 -0.24
N MET A 48 -12.13 4.56 -0.82
CA MET A 48 -12.64 3.19 -0.69
C MET A 48 -12.71 2.76 0.78
N LEU A 49 -11.69 3.09 1.58
CA LEU A 49 -11.64 2.74 3.00
C LEU A 49 -12.37 3.76 3.90
N GLY A 50 -12.87 4.87 3.34
CA GLY A 50 -13.60 5.89 4.10
C GLY A 50 -12.70 6.91 4.82
N TYR A 51 -11.46 7.09 4.38
CA TYR A 51 -10.57 8.16 4.85
C TYR A 51 -10.87 9.47 4.12
N ASP A 52 -10.65 10.60 4.80
CA ASP A 52 -10.97 11.92 4.25
C ASP A 52 -10.03 12.32 3.10
N SER A 53 -8.77 11.86 3.16
CA SER A 53 -7.78 12.09 2.13
C SER A 53 -6.69 10.99 2.11
N PRO A 54 -5.87 10.93 1.06
CA PRO A 54 -4.69 10.06 1.03
C PRO A 54 -3.73 10.29 2.21
N GLU A 55 -3.57 11.54 2.64
CA GLU A 55 -2.70 11.94 3.75
C GLU A 55 -3.26 11.45 5.10
N ASP A 56 -4.58 11.50 5.29
CA ASP A 56 -5.24 10.96 6.50
C ASP A 56 -4.93 9.46 6.67
N TRP A 57 -5.00 8.69 5.59
CA TRP A 57 -4.58 7.28 5.63
C TRP A 57 -3.07 7.11 5.85
N ALA A 58 -2.24 7.93 5.19
CA ALA A 58 -0.79 7.86 5.30
C ALA A 58 -0.26 8.15 6.72
N MET A 59 -0.96 8.96 7.52
CA MET A 59 -0.60 9.27 8.91
C MET A 59 -0.87 8.13 9.91
N LYS A 60 -1.66 7.12 9.53
CA LYS A 60 -2.02 6.01 10.42
C LYS A 60 -0.80 5.19 10.84
N GLU A 61 -0.66 4.84 12.12
CA GLU A 61 0.49 4.06 12.58
C GLU A 61 0.47 2.58 12.19
N GLU A 62 -0.71 1.97 12.03
CA GLU A 62 -0.83 0.54 11.75
C GLU A 62 -1.74 0.28 10.55
N MET A 63 -1.14 0.11 9.37
CA MET A 63 -1.91 -0.13 8.14
C MET A 63 -2.63 -1.48 8.15
N LEU A 64 -2.00 -2.52 8.69
CA LEU A 64 -2.56 -3.89 8.72
C LEU A 64 -3.91 -3.97 9.42
N SER A 65 -4.22 -3.03 10.33
CA SER A 65 -5.52 -2.96 10.98
C SER A 65 -6.68 -2.66 10.02
N ASP A 66 -6.40 -2.15 8.81
CA ASP A 66 -7.40 -2.01 7.74
C ASP A 66 -7.73 -3.34 7.05
N ALA A 67 -6.89 -4.37 7.16
CA ALA A 67 -7.24 -5.69 6.68
C ALA A 67 -8.10 -6.44 7.71
N LYS A 68 -9.02 -7.29 7.24
CA LYS A 68 -9.72 -8.27 8.08
C LYS A 68 -8.68 -9.14 8.79
N ASP A 69 -8.89 -9.44 10.07
CA ASP A 69 -7.89 -10.12 10.91
C ASP A 69 -7.42 -11.45 10.30
N GLU A 70 -8.33 -12.22 9.70
CA GLU A 70 -8.03 -13.49 9.01
C GLU A 70 -7.16 -13.31 7.75
N ASP A 71 -7.20 -12.13 7.14
CA ASP A 71 -6.50 -11.81 5.88
C ASP A 71 -5.14 -11.12 6.13
N GLN A 72 -4.85 -10.69 7.36
CA GLN A 72 -3.61 -9.99 7.69
C GLN A 72 -2.36 -10.83 7.39
N GLU A 73 -2.35 -12.11 7.75
CA GLU A 73 -1.20 -12.99 7.46
C GLU A 73 -1.00 -13.22 5.96
N ILE A 74 -2.08 -13.20 5.16
CA ILE A 74 -2.00 -13.30 3.69
C ILE A 74 -1.25 -12.09 3.14
N LEU A 75 -1.63 -10.88 3.58
CA LEU A 75 -0.99 -9.64 3.15
C LEU A 75 0.48 -9.55 3.63
N VAL A 76 0.74 -9.92 4.89
CA VAL A 76 2.08 -9.93 5.48
C VAL A 76 2.99 -10.93 4.76
N SER A 77 2.51 -12.16 4.50
CA SER A 77 3.31 -13.15 3.80
C SER A 77 3.60 -12.74 2.36
N ALA A 78 2.63 -12.15 1.66
CA ALA A 78 2.83 -11.62 0.32
C ALA A 78 3.88 -10.51 0.29
N TYR A 79 3.83 -9.57 1.25
CA TYR A 79 4.82 -8.52 1.36
C TYR A 79 6.21 -9.05 1.71
N ARG A 80 6.30 -9.99 2.67
CA ARG A 80 7.57 -10.65 3.04
C ARG A 80 8.19 -11.37 1.85
N ASP A 81 7.41 -12.13 1.09
CA ASP A 81 7.89 -12.82 -0.11
C ASP A 81 8.35 -11.82 -1.18
N ALA A 82 7.71 -10.66 -1.30
CA ALA A 82 8.15 -9.59 -2.18
C ALA A 82 9.52 -9.02 -1.76
N MET A 83 9.73 -8.77 -0.46
CA MET A 83 10.99 -8.19 0.03
C MET A 83 12.15 -9.21 0.03
N GLU A 84 11.89 -10.43 0.50
CA GLU A 84 12.91 -11.45 0.69
C GLU A 84 13.19 -12.22 -0.61
N LYS A 85 12.14 -12.58 -1.35
CA LYS A 85 12.22 -13.47 -2.52
C LYS A 85 11.97 -12.76 -3.85
N LYS A 86 11.61 -11.46 -3.83
CA LYS A 86 11.39 -10.65 -5.05
C LYS A 86 10.23 -11.19 -5.90
N ILE A 87 9.24 -11.78 -5.23
CA ILE A 87 8.06 -12.38 -5.87
C ILE A 87 6.89 -11.38 -5.80
N GLY A 88 6.33 -11.04 -6.96
CA GLY A 88 5.02 -10.37 -7.03
C GLY A 88 3.88 -11.33 -6.75
N SER A 89 2.72 -10.83 -6.33
CA SER A 89 1.57 -11.67 -5.97
C SER A 89 0.24 -11.08 -6.41
N ALA A 90 -0.76 -11.95 -6.49
CA ALA A 90 -2.17 -11.58 -6.61
C ALA A 90 -2.94 -12.33 -5.52
N ILE A 91 -3.45 -11.60 -4.54
CA ILE A 91 -4.14 -12.15 -3.37
C ILE A 91 -5.57 -11.59 -3.29
N GLU A 92 -6.46 -12.31 -2.64
CA GLU A 92 -7.78 -11.80 -2.26
C GLU A 92 -7.79 -11.50 -0.78
N ILE A 93 -8.15 -10.29 -0.39
CA ILE A 93 -8.32 -9.89 1.00
C ILE A 93 -9.53 -8.96 1.15
N SER A 94 -10.02 -8.87 2.38
CA SER A 94 -11.12 -8.00 2.75
C SER A 94 -10.61 -6.85 3.61
N TRP A 95 -11.00 -5.63 3.27
CA TRP A 95 -10.65 -4.44 4.05
C TRP A 95 -11.79 -4.02 4.97
N LYS A 96 -11.46 -3.53 6.17
CA LYS A 96 -12.37 -2.87 7.10
C LYS A 96 -12.57 -1.42 6.64
N SER A 97 -13.79 -1.04 6.32
CA SER A 97 -14.12 0.39 6.12
C SER A 97 -14.05 1.12 7.46
N LYS A 98 -13.37 2.28 7.50
CA LYS A 98 -13.26 3.17 8.67
C LYS A 98 -14.63 3.58 9.22
N ASN A 99 -15.59 3.80 8.33
CA ASN A 99 -16.88 4.44 8.67
C ASN A 99 -18.07 3.49 8.62
N GLU A 100 -18.01 2.44 7.81
CA GLU A 100 -19.22 1.70 7.43
C GLU A 100 -19.34 0.31 8.06
N GLY A 101 -18.41 -0.08 8.95
CA GLY A 101 -18.48 -1.32 9.74
C GLY A 101 -18.57 -2.62 8.93
N HIS A 102 -18.46 -2.55 7.60
CA HIS A 102 -18.52 -3.67 6.68
C HIS A 102 -17.15 -3.93 6.06
N PHE A 103 -17.02 -5.12 5.49
CA PHE A 103 -15.80 -5.56 4.81
C PHE A 103 -15.92 -5.36 3.29
N ILE A 104 -14.88 -4.81 2.68
CA ILE A 104 -14.77 -4.60 1.24
C ILE A 104 -13.86 -5.70 0.69
N LYS A 105 -14.43 -6.67 -0.02
CA LYS A 105 -13.64 -7.74 -0.64
C LYS A 105 -12.91 -7.20 -1.87
N THR A 106 -11.63 -7.52 -1.99
CA THR A 106 -10.78 -7.04 -3.08
C THR A 106 -9.81 -8.10 -3.57
N LYS A 107 -9.35 -7.92 -4.80
CA LYS A 107 -8.12 -8.51 -5.32
C LYS A 107 -7.01 -7.47 -5.25
N VAL A 108 -5.87 -7.84 -4.68
CA VAL A 108 -4.66 -7.02 -4.54
C VAL A 108 -3.57 -7.62 -5.42
N ILE A 109 -3.04 -6.84 -6.34
CA ILE A 109 -1.81 -7.14 -7.08
C ILE A 109 -0.68 -6.40 -6.38
N LEU A 110 0.29 -7.13 -5.86
CA LEU A 110 1.47 -6.58 -5.18
C LEU A 110 2.70 -6.78 -6.08
N VAL A 111 3.42 -5.70 -6.36
CA VAL A 111 4.63 -5.71 -7.18
C VAL A 111 5.81 -5.16 -6.39
N PRO A 112 6.88 -5.95 -6.14
CA PRO A 112 8.12 -5.41 -5.58
C PRO A 112 8.82 -4.52 -6.59
N LEU A 113 9.31 -3.38 -6.11
CA LEU A 113 10.09 -2.40 -6.85
C LEU A 113 11.38 -2.11 -6.08
N SER A 114 12.38 -1.56 -6.76
CA SER A 114 13.65 -1.19 -6.13
C SER A 114 14.06 0.25 -6.43
N TYR A 115 14.61 0.93 -5.44
CA TYR A 115 15.20 2.26 -5.56
C TYR A 115 16.50 2.29 -4.74
N ASN A 116 17.62 2.65 -5.38
CA ASN A 116 18.94 2.70 -4.74
C ASN A 116 19.33 1.44 -3.92
N GLY A 117 18.88 0.26 -4.37
CA GLY A 117 19.15 -1.02 -3.69
C GLY A 117 18.17 -1.38 -2.57
N GLU A 118 17.29 -0.46 -2.17
CA GLU A 118 16.18 -0.74 -1.25
C GLU A 118 14.96 -1.26 -2.01
N ILE A 119 14.24 -2.20 -1.40
CA ILE A 119 13.05 -2.82 -1.98
C ILE A 119 11.81 -2.31 -1.24
N PHE A 120 10.78 -1.98 -1.99
CA PHE A 120 9.46 -1.59 -1.50
C PHE A 120 8.38 -2.17 -2.42
N ALA A 121 7.10 -1.94 -2.14
CA ALA A 121 6.03 -2.47 -2.98
C ALA A 121 4.97 -1.43 -3.36
N ILE A 122 4.49 -1.54 -4.59
CA ILE A 122 3.26 -0.90 -5.07
C ILE A 122 2.14 -1.94 -5.15
N HIS A 123 0.92 -1.51 -4.82
CA HIS A 123 -0.25 -2.36 -4.75
C HIS A 123 -1.36 -1.77 -5.61
N PHE A 124 -1.96 -2.61 -6.47
CA PHE A 124 -3.13 -2.26 -7.28
C PHE A 124 -4.33 -3.08 -6.81
N ILE A 125 -5.46 -2.41 -6.58
CA ILE A 125 -6.58 -2.99 -5.84
C ILE A 125 -7.86 -2.82 -6.62
N THR A 126 -8.60 -3.92 -6.74
CA THR A 126 -9.89 -3.99 -7.44
C THR A 126 -10.92 -4.63 -6.52
N LYS A 127 -12.09 -4.00 -6.38
CA LYS A 127 -13.23 -4.60 -5.67
C LYS A 127 -13.74 -5.83 -6.43
N ILE A 128 -14.15 -6.89 -5.70
CA ILE A 128 -14.69 -8.14 -6.27
C ILE A 128 -15.97 -8.59 -5.57
#